data_AF-A0A258DF11-F1
#
_entry.id   AF-A0A258DF11-F1
#
_cell.length_a   1.000
_cell.length_b   1.000
_cell.length_c   1.000
_cell.angle_alpha   90.00
_cell.angle_beta   90.00
_cell.angle_gamma   90.00
#
_symmetry.space_group_name_H-M   'P 1'
#
loop_
_entity.id
_entity.type
_entity.pdbx_description
1 polymer ?
#
loop_
_entity_poly.entity_id
_entity_poly.type
_entity_poly.pdbx_seq_one_letter_code
_entity_poly.pdbx_strand_id
1 'polypeptide(L)'
;LVSALLFEIVFTAIFVIVILGSTGERAAPHLAGLAIGLTLVAIHLVGIQVTGVSVNPARSFGPAILAGGNALAQLWLFIVAPLLGGALGGLVYRFKILKV
;
A
#
# COMPACT_ATOMS: atom_id res chain seq x y z
N LEU A 1 1.12 -12.67 12.37
CA LEU A 1 2.07 -12.58 11.22
C LEU A 1 1.39 -12.78 9.87
N VAL A 2 0.68 -13.90 9.64
CA VAL A 2 0.00 -14.17 8.36
C VAL A 2 -0.99 -13.07 7.98
N SER A 3 -1.86 -12.64 8.90
CA SER A 3 -2.82 -11.55 8.65
C SER A 3 -2.13 -10.24 8.27
N ALA A 4 -0.99 -9.92 8.89
CA ALA A 4 -0.21 -8.71 8.58
C ALA A 4 0.42 -8.78 7.18
N LEU A 5 1.03 -9.92 6.82
CA LEU A 5 1.59 -10.13 5.49
C LEU A 5 0.52 -10.02 4.40
N LEU A 6 -0.61 -10.72 4.56
CA LEU A 6 -1.71 -10.69 3.60
C LEU A 6 -2.29 -9.28 3.47
N PHE A 7 -2.53 -8.62 4.60
CA PHE A 7 -3.04 -7.25 4.60
C PHE A 7 -2.10 -6.30 3.84
N GLU A 8 -0.82 -6.25 4.21
CA GLU A 8 0.14 -5.31 3.61
C GLU A 8 0.38 -5.59 2.12
N ILE A 9 0.42 -6.85 1.68
CA ILE A 9 0.55 -7.19 0.26
C ILE A 9 -0.70 -6.78 -0.52
N VAL A 10 -1.88 -7.21 -0.08
CA VAL A 10 -3.13 -7.01 -0.82
C VAL A 10 -3.49 -5.52 -0.90
N PHE A 11 -3.43 -4.80 0.22
CA PHE A 11 -3.83 -3.40 0.24
C PHE A 11 -2.79 -2.48 -0.42
N THR A 12 -1.50 -2.83 -0.41
CA THR A 12 -0.52 -2.11 -1.23
C THR A 12 -0.74 -2.37 -2.73
N ALA A 13 -1.11 -3.60 -3.12
CA ALA A 13 -1.46 -3.90 -4.51
C ALA A 13 -2.68 -3.10 -4.98
N ILE A 14 -3.75 -3.05 -4.17
CA ILE A 14 -4.93 -2.23 -4.43
C ILE A 14 -4.54 -0.75 -4.55
N PHE A 15 -3.71 -0.25 -3.63
CA PHE A 15 -3.28 1.15 -3.64
C PHE A 15 -2.52 1.50 -4.94
N VAL A 16 -1.59 0.65 -5.38
CA VAL A 16 -0.87 0.84 -6.64
C VAL A 16 -1.79 0.75 -7.85
N ILE A 17 -2.77 -0.17 -7.86
CA ILE A 17 -3.77 -0.24 -8.94
C ILE A 17 -4.57 1.07 -9.02
N VAL A 18 -4.99 1.64 -7.89
CA VAL A 18 -5.70 2.93 -7.88
C VAL A 18 -4.80 4.06 -8.37
N ILE A 19 -3.55 4.11 -7.93
CA ILE A 19 -2.60 5.13 -8.40
C ILE A 19 -2.46 5.06 -9.92
N LEU A 20 -2.17 3.89 -10.48
CA LEU A 20 -1.98 3.72 -11.93
C LEU A 20 -3.27 3.95 -12.72
N GLY A 21 -4.40 3.47 -12.21
CA GLY A 21 -5.71 3.67 -12.83
C GLY A 21 -6.15 5.13 -12.86
N SER A 22 -5.91 5.87 -11.78
CA SER A 22 -6.29 7.29 -11.67
C SER A 22 -5.31 8.26 -12.34
N THR A 23 -4.11 7.80 -12.71
CA THR A 23 -3.08 8.60 -13.39
C THR A 23 -2.83 8.18 -14.84
N GLY A 24 -3.55 7.18 -15.34
CA GLY A 24 -3.44 6.72 -16.73
C GLY A 24 -4.04 7.70 -17.74
N GLU A 25 -3.71 7.52 -19.03
CA GLU A 25 -4.08 8.42 -20.14
C GLU A 25 -5.60 8.65 -20.29
N ARG A 26 -6.42 7.69 -19.86
CA ARG A 26 -7.90 7.74 -19.95
C ARG A 26 -8.56 8.22 -18.67
N ALA A 27 -7.79 8.52 -17.63
CA ALA A 27 -8.30 8.97 -16.35
C ALA A 27 -8.64 10.47 -16.36
N ALA A 28 -9.33 10.93 -15.32
CA ALA A 28 -9.54 12.35 -15.04
C ALA A 28 -8.39 12.86 -14.15
N PRO A 29 -7.33 13.51 -14.68
CA PRO A 29 -6.10 13.74 -13.93
C PRO A 29 -6.29 14.66 -12.71
N HIS A 30 -7.27 15.56 -12.79
CA HIS A 30 -7.63 16.48 -11.71
C HIS A 30 -8.27 15.78 -10.49
N LEU A 31 -8.78 14.55 -10.65
CA LEU A 31 -9.33 13.74 -9.54
C LEU A 31 -8.34 12.70 -8.99
N ALA A 32 -7.15 12.55 -9.58
CA ALA A 32 -6.20 11.52 -9.18
C ALA A 32 -5.80 11.63 -7.70
N GLY A 33 -5.47 12.84 -7.24
CA GLY A 33 -5.12 13.08 -5.83
C GLY A 33 -6.26 12.71 -4.87
N LEU A 34 -7.51 13.00 -5.25
CA LEU A 34 -8.69 12.65 -4.44
C LEU A 34 -8.87 11.12 -4.38
N ALA A 35 -8.78 10.43 -5.52
CA ALA A 35 -8.92 8.98 -5.58
C ALA A 35 -7.84 8.28 -4.73
N ILE A 36 -6.58 8.66 -4.92
CA ILE A 36 -5.44 8.11 -4.16
C ILE A 36 -5.60 8.38 -2.66
N GLY A 37 -5.95 9.62 -2.29
CA GLY A 37 -6.14 9.99 -0.88
C GLY A 37 -7.28 9.22 -0.21
N LEU A 38 -8.46 9.14 -0.86
CA LEU A 38 -9.60 8.39 -0.33
C LEU A 38 -9.33 6.89 -0.25
N THR A 39 -8.57 6.32 -1.20
CA THR A 39 -8.12 4.92 -1.09
C THR A 39 -7.24 4.73 0.14
N LEU A 40 -6.29 5.62 0.41
CA LEU A 40 -5.46 5.52 1.60
C LEU A 40 -6.29 5.63 2.89
N VAL A 41 -7.29 6.51 2.93
CA VAL A 41 -8.25 6.60 4.05
C VAL A 41 -8.99 5.27 4.24
N ALA A 42 -9.53 4.69 3.17
CA ALA A 42 -10.24 3.42 3.24
C ALA A 42 -9.34 2.27 3.74
N ILE A 43 -8.09 2.21 3.29
CA ILE A 43 -7.10 1.24 3.78
C ILE A 43 -6.91 1.39 5.30
N HIS A 44 -6.83 2.62 5.80
CA HIS A 44 -6.70 2.88 7.24
C HIS A 44 -7.94 2.46 8.03
N LEU A 45 -9.14 2.76 7.53
CA LEU A 45 -10.40 2.39 8.18
C LEU A 45 -10.53 0.87 8.38
N VAL A 46 -10.04 0.07 7.41
CA VAL A 46 -10.09 -1.39 7.48
C VAL A 46 -8.89 -1.97 8.24
N GLY A 47 -7.71 -1.36 8.09
CA GLY A 47 -6.44 -1.99 8.43
C GLY A 47 -5.81 -1.61 9.76
N ILE A 48 -6.26 -0.54 10.41
CA ILE A 48 -5.54 0.03 11.55
C ILE A 48 -5.41 -0.97 12.71
N GLN A 49 -6.43 -1.82 12.91
CA GLN A 49 -6.41 -2.87 13.95
C GLN A 49 -5.62 -4.12 13.56
N VAL A 50 -5.17 -4.24 12.29
CA VAL A 50 -4.37 -5.38 11.81
C VAL A 50 -2.88 -5.11 11.95
N THR A 51 -2.41 -3.95 11.45
CA THR A 51 -0.99 -3.59 11.44
C THR A 51 -0.67 -2.16 11.87
N GLY A 52 -1.69 -1.33 12.16
CA GLY A 52 -1.52 0.13 12.24
C GLY A 52 -1.34 0.80 10.86
N VAL A 53 -1.48 0.02 9.78
CA VAL A 53 -1.34 0.37 8.36
C VAL A 53 0.01 0.97 8.00
N SER A 54 0.86 0.14 7.38
CA SER A 54 2.05 0.64 6.70
C SER A 54 1.72 1.08 5.28
N VAL A 55 1.54 0.11 4.37
CA VAL A 55 1.47 0.24 2.89
C VAL A 55 2.53 1.16 2.27
N ASN A 56 3.57 1.50 3.03
CA ASN A 56 4.59 2.47 2.70
C ASN A 56 5.83 2.22 3.59
N PRO A 57 6.90 1.63 3.02
CA PRO A 57 8.13 1.32 3.76
C PRO A 57 8.77 2.55 4.43
N ALA A 58 8.77 3.71 3.77
CA ALA A 58 9.34 4.94 4.34
C ALA A 58 8.54 5.42 5.56
N ARG A 59 7.21 5.32 5.51
CA ARG A 59 6.33 5.65 6.64
C ARG A 59 6.58 4.74 7.84
N SER A 60 6.88 3.46 7.62
CA SER A 60 7.20 2.54 8.73
C SER A 60 8.63 2.70 9.24
N PHE A 61 9.57 3.03 8.37
CA PHE A 61 10.98 3.22 8.72
C PHE A 61 11.17 4.34 9.75
N GLY A 62 10.60 5.53 9.50
CA GLY A 62 10.82 6.71 10.33
C GLY A 62 10.50 6.50 11.82
N PRO A 63 9.29 6.06 12.20
CA PRO A 63 8.95 5.77 13.59
C PRO A 63 9.74 4.59 14.17
N ALA A 64 10.04 3.55 13.37
CA ALA A 64 10.72 2.35 13.86
C ALA A 64 12.14 2.62 14.34
N ILE A 65 12.89 3.50 13.65
CA ILE A 65 14.25 3.86 14.09
C ILE A 65 14.27 4.69 15.37
N LEU A 66 13.21 5.46 15.63
CA LEU A 66 13.08 6.28 16.84
C LEU A 66 12.56 5.44 18.02
N ALA A 67 11.61 4.54 17.78
CA ALA A 67 11.04 3.68 18.80
C ALA A 67 11.96 2.53 19.21
N GLY A 68 12.78 2.01 18.28
CA GLY A 68 13.66 0.88 18.52
C GLY A 68 12.91 -0.42 18.86
N GLY A 69 13.60 -1.34 19.54
CA GLY A 69 13.02 -2.57 20.09
C GLY A 69 12.23 -3.40 19.07
N ASN A 70 11.00 -3.76 19.44
CA ASN A 70 10.11 -4.58 18.60
C ASN A 70 9.73 -3.88 17.29
N ALA A 71 9.60 -2.56 17.26
CA ALA A 71 9.25 -1.83 16.05
C ALA A 71 10.35 -1.97 14.98
N LEU A 72 11.61 -1.84 15.39
CA LEU A 72 12.75 -2.04 14.50
C LEU A 72 12.91 -3.51 14.11
N ALA A 73 12.70 -4.44 15.04
CA ALA A 73 12.77 -5.89 14.77
C ALA A 73 11.69 -6.37 13.76
N GLN A 74 10.53 -5.70 13.71
CA GLN A 74 9.43 -6.05 12.80
C GLN A 74 9.46 -5.26 11.48
N LEU A 75 10.33 -4.25 11.36
CA LEU A 75 10.36 -3.34 10.21
C LEU A 75 10.50 -4.05 8.86
N TRP A 76 11.22 -5.17 8.81
CA TRP A 76 11.42 -5.93 7.57
C TRP A 76 10.10 -6.34 6.91
N LEU A 77 9.05 -6.65 7.69
CA LEU A 77 7.74 -7.04 7.17
C LEU A 77 7.12 -5.86 6.41
N PHE A 78 7.23 -4.65 6.97
CA PHE A 78 6.72 -3.42 6.38
C PHE A 78 7.58 -2.87 5.24
N ILE A 79 8.70 -3.51 4.94
CA ILE A 79 9.48 -3.25 3.73
C ILE A 79 9.09 -4.28 2.66
N VAL A 80 9.22 -5.58 2.98
CA VAL A 80 9.02 -6.66 2.00
C VAL A 80 7.58 -6.75 1.54
N ALA A 81 6.60 -6.72 2.46
CA ALA A 81 5.20 -6.92 2.09
C ALA A 81 4.65 -5.79 1.20
N PRO A 82 4.86 -4.48 1.50
CA PRO A 82 4.45 -3.42 0.59
C PRO A 82 5.16 -3.45 -0.76
N LEU A 83 6.46 -3.81 -0.82
CA LEU A 83 7.17 -3.93 -2.10
C LEU A 83 6.59 -5.05 -2.97
N LEU A 84 6.29 -6.22 -2.38
CA LEU A 84 5.62 -7.32 -3.08
C LEU A 84 4.21 -6.92 -3.55
N GLY A 85 3.43 -6.26 -2.68
CA GLY A 85 2.12 -5.74 -3.03
C GLY A 85 2.18 -4.74 -4.17
N GLY A 86 3.11 -3.78 -4.11
CA GLY A 86 3.28 -2.79 -5.17
C GLY A 86 3.69 -3.41 -6.51
N ALA A 87 4.62 -4.37 -6.49
CA ALA A 87 4.98 -5.14 -7.68
C ALA A 87 3.77 -5.89 -8.26
N LEU A 88 2.99 -6.57 -7.41
CA LEU A 88 1.78 -7.28 -7.83
C LEU A 88 0.76 -6.33 -8.46
N GLY A 89 0.45 -5.20 -7.80
CA GLY A 89 -0.47 -4.19 -8.33
C GLY A 89 -0.01 -3.61 -9.67
N GLY A 90 1.30 -3.31 -9.79
CA GLY A 90 1.91 -2.85 -11.03
C GLY A 90 1.80 -3.88 -12.17
N LEU A 91 2.05 -5.17 -11.88
CA LEU A 91 1.91 -6.25 -12.86
C LEU A 91 0.45 -6.45 -13.30
N VAL A 92 -0.49 -6.43 -12.35
CA VAL A 92 -1.93 -6.53 -12.63
C VAL A 92 -2.38 -5.42 -13.59
N TYR A 93 -1.94 -4.19 -13.35
CA TYR A 93 -2.20 -3.06 -14.24
C TYR A 93 -1.51 -3.23 -15.60
N ARG A 94 -0.21 -3.58 -15.60
CA ARG A 94 0.61 -3.71 -16.83
C ARG A 94 0.08 -4.76 -17.80
N PHE A 95 -0.45 -5.87 -17.28
CA PHE A 95 -1.03 -6.96 -18.07
C PHE A 95 -2.52 -6.77 -18.36
N LYS A 96 -3.13 -5.64 -17.96
CA LYS A 96 -4.55 -5.33 -18.18
C LYS A 96 -5.49 -6.44 -17.68
N ILE A 97 -5.12 -7.10 -16.59
CA ILE A 97 -5.95 -8.13 -15.95
C ILE A 97 -7.27 -7.51 -15.48
N LEU A 98 -7.21 -6.25 -15.03
CA LEU A 98 -8.38 -5.43 -14.71
C LEU A 98 -8.58 -4.38 -15.81
N LYS A 99 -9.83 -4.12 -16.17
CA LYS A 99 -10.23 -3.01 -17.06
C LYS A 99 -10.32 -1.72 -16.24
N VAL A 100 -9.17 -1.23 -15.79
CA VAL A 100 -9.04 0.05 -15.08
C VAL A 100 -8.49 1.10 -16.03
#